data_AF-A0A1Y2E5V5-F1
#
_entry.id   AF-A0A1Y2E5V5-F1
#
_cell.length_a   1.000
_cell.length_b   1.000
_cell.length_c   1.000
_cell.angle_alpha   90.00
_cell.angle_beta   90.00
_cell.angle_gamma   90.00
#
_symmetry.space_group_name_H-M   'P 1'
#
loop_
_entity.id
_entity.type
_entity.pdbx_description
1 polymer ?
#
loop_
_entity_poly.entity_id
_entity_poly.type
_entity_poly.pdbx_seq_one_letter_code
_entity_poly.pdbx_strand_id
1 'polypeptide(L)'
;MSDLVSTSPIHLPEEDAEILDEVLIASSPDSWSFQHHLDRVTHIVTQGAHLLDLTSAKAPFVFTGKSGTNFVRALWERLGFEEKHVLHRGNPTAIARHLIFSCRAVLVHPFLSLGALQRFGIDHYQPSSTRNKIVYMSRSNGRASNGGRKVLNEEELLEGIQSLLNERKLGEELVLFDEDAFPDLDSLFSWFGANVAAIVGPHGGALLHHRWAAKGALIIEFMPTTFTSLAIYEEASVLSQQYAVLVVDPSVEGGKDMVIDVEDVTRLLTEHLGKGETAEDPLRKYYPWKAKELGLDSSD
;
A
#
# COMPACT_ATOMS: atom_id res chain seq x y z
N MET A 1 32.66 -24.48 -6.70
CA MET A 1 33.31 -23.17 -6.93
C MET A 1 33.34 -22.95 -8.43
N SER A 2 33.01 -21.71 -8.86
CA SER A 2 32.95 -21.18 -10.23
C SER A 2 31.70 -21.47 -11.07
N ASP A 3 30.58 -20.87 -10.65
CA ASP A 3 29.62 -20.30 -11.62
C ASP A 3 29.82 -18.78 -11.56
N LEU A 4 30.91 -18.31 -12.16
CA LEU A 4 31.10 -16.89 -12.41
C LEU A 4 30.09 -16.50 -13.49
N VAL A 5 29.22 -15.57 -13.13
CA VAL A 5 28.27 -14.86 -13.98
C VAL A 5 28.91 -14.60 -15.34
N SER A 6 28.24 -15.02 -16.42
CA SER A 6 28.58 -14.64 -17.79
C SER A 6 28.60 -13.11 -17.88
N THR A 7 29.78 -12.51 -17.78
CA THR A 7 29.97 -11.11 -18.10
C THR A 7 30.06 -11.02 -19.62
N SER A 8 28.91 -10.96 -20.28
CA SER A 8 28.85 -10.43 -21.63
C SER A 8 29.59 -9.09 -21.65
N PRO A 9 30.33 -8.75 -22.72
CA PRO A 9 31.00 -7.46 -22.81
C PRO A 9 29.98 -6.35 -22.54
N ILE A 10 30.33 -5.44 -21.64
CA ILE A 10 29.57 -4.19 -21.50
C ILE A 10 29.79 -3.43 -22.81
N HIS A 11 28.82 -3.49 -23.72
CA HIS A 11 28.79 -2.60 -24.86
C HIS A 11 28.57 -1.19 -24.31
N LEU A 12 29.63 -0.40 -24.34
CA LEU A 12 29.51 1.03 -24.06
C LEU A 12 28.56 1.61 -25.11
N PRO A 13 27.61 2.48 -24.70
CA PRO A 13 26.66 3.05 -25.64
C PRO A 13 27.37 3.80 -26.78
N GLU A 14 26.74 3.86 -27.94
CA GLU A 14 27.21 4.63 -29.10
C GLU A 14 27.49 6.10 -28.70
N GLU A 15 28.40 6.78 -29.42
CA GLU A 15 28.89 8.13 -29.09
C GLU A 15 27.77 9.20 -28.94
N ASP A 16 26.54 8.90 -29.39
CA ASP A 16 25.36 9.77 -29.32
C ASP A 16 24.35 9.38 -28.21
N ALA A 17 24.70 8.49 -27.27
CA ALA A 17 23.80 8.11 -26.19
C ALA A 17 23.46 9.31 -25.28
N GLU A 18 22.16 9.56 -25.10
CA GLU A 18 21.66 10.59 -24.19
C GLU A 18 22.20 10.35 -22.76
N ILE A 19 22.95 11.33 -22.24
CA ILE A 19 23.45 11.30 -20.87
C ILE A 19 22.40 11.96 -19.98
N LEU A 20 21.73 11.14 -19.18
CA LEU A 20 20.79 11.59 -18.17
C LEU A 20 21.57 12.23 -17.00
N ASP A 21 21.01 13.27 -16.39
CA ASP A 21 21.72 13.94 -15.29
C ASP A 21 21.64 13.12 -13.99
N GLU A 22 20.44 12.80 -13.52
CA GLU A 22 20.23 12.02 -12.29
C GLU A 22 19.29 10.85 -12.55
N VAL A 23 19.69 9.65 -12.12
CA VAL A 23 18.88 8.43 -12.25
C VAL A 23 18.80 7.71 -10.89
N LEU A 24 17.59 7.54 -10.36
CA LEU A 24 17.32 6.66 -9.22
C LEU A 24 17.08 5.22 -9.70
N ILE A 25 17.73 4.24 -9.08
CA ILE A 25 17.37 2.82 -9.30
C ILE A 25 16.27 2.43 -8.29
N ALA A 26 15.06 2.21 -8.80
CA ALA A 26 13.90 1.72 -8.05
C ALA A 26 13.37 0.39 -8.60
N SER A 27 14.26 -0.43 -9.14
CA SER A 27 13.93 -1.76 -9.67
C SER A 27 13.83 -2.77 -8.53
N SER A 28 12.63 -3.30 -8.31
CA SER A 28 12.36 -4.42 -7.39
C SER A 28 11.57 -5.52 -8.09
N PRO A 29 11.57 -6.76 -7.56
CA PRO A 29 10.64 -7.80 -7.99
C PRO A 29 9.21 -7.27 -7.99
N ASP A 30 8.52 -7.50 -9.10
CA ASP A 30 7.13 -7.12 -9.33
C ASP A 30 6.75 -5.66 -9.06
N SER A 31 7.71 -4.74 -9.17
CA SER A 31 7.55 -3.27 -9.07
C SER A 31 6.44 -2.66 -9.94
N TRP A 32 6.00 -3.40 -10.95
CA TRP A 32 4.91 -3.05 -11.85
C TRP A 32 3.51 -3.27 -11.27
N SER A 33 3.39 -4.09 -10.23
CA SER A 33 2.12 -4.42 -9.58
C SER A 33 1.80 -3.40 -8.48
N PHE A 34 0.53 -3.07 -8.30
CA PHE A 34 0.09 -2.08 -7.30
C PHE A 34 0.66 -2.36 -5.90
N GLN A 35 0.47 -3.59 -5.40
CA GLN A 35 0.96 -3.99 -4.07
C GLN A 35 2.47 -3.77 -3.92
N HIS A 36 3.27 -4.24 -4.88
CA HIS A 36 4.72 -4.17 -4.77
C HIS A 36 5.32 -2.83 -5.15
N HIS A 37 4.58 -2.01 -5.89
CA HIS A 37 4.88 -0.61 -6.04
C HIS A 37 4.81 0.07 -4.65
N LEU A 38 3.71 -0.14 -3.91
CA LEU A 38 3.55 0.44 -2.58
C LEU A 38 4.56 -0.11 -1.56
N ASP A 39 4.76 -1.43 -1.46
CA ASP A 39 5.59 -2.04 -0.40
C ASP A 39 7.11 -2.04 -0.67
N ARG A 40 7.56 -1.79 -1.91
CA ARG A 40 9.01 -1.76 -2.26
C ARG A 40 9.43 -0.46 -2.92
N VAL A 41 8.76 -0.08 -3.99
CA VAL A 41 9.20 1.04 -4.85
C VAL A 41 9.12 2.36 -4.09
N THR A 42 8.00 2.63 -3.40
CA THR A 42 7.85 3.87 -2.63
C THR A 42 8.89 4.01 -1.51
N HIS A 43 9.33 2.90 -0.93
CA HIS A 43 10.34 2.90 0.12
C HIS A 43 11.73 3.23 -0.44
N ILE A 44 12.07 2.70 -1.61
CA ILE A 44 13.32 3.04 -2.32
C ILE A 44 13.35 4.53 -2.68
N VAL A 45 12.25 5.04 -3.24
CA VAL A 45 12.08 6.46 -3.58
C VAL A 45 12.18 7.32 -2.33
N THR A 46 11.47 6.96 -1.26
CA THR A 46 11.48 7.68 0.02
C THR A 46 12.87 7.73 0.64
N GLN A 47 13.62 6.63 0.59
CA GLN A 47 14.99 6.58 1.07
C GLN A 47 15.93 7.49 0.26
N GLY A 48 15.81 7.48 -1.07
CA GLY A 48 16.68 8.23 -1.97
C GLY A 48 16.30 9.70 -2.15
N ALA A 49 15.10 10.10 -1.73
CA ALA A 49 14.54 11.40 -2.08
C ALA A 49 15.27 12.62 -1.51
N HIS A 50 16.07 12.47 -0.44
CA HIS A 50 16.93 13.56 0.05
C HIS A 50 18.13 13.83 -0.87
N LEU A 51 18.40 12.94 -1.83
CA LEU A 51 19.43 13.06 -2.86
C LEU A 51 18.85 13.49 -4.21
N LEU A 52 17.52 13.53 -4.35
CA LEU A 52 16.84 13.92 -5.58
C LEU A 52 16.53 15.41 -5.54
N ASP A 53 16.96 16.15 -6.55
CA ASP A 53 16.47 17.52 -6.75
C ASP A 53 15.19 17.53 -7.58
N LEU A 54 14.06 17.27 -6.92
CA LEU A 54 12.73 17.34 -7.53
C LEU A 54 12.28 18.78 -7.85
N THR A 55 13.06 19.79 -7.44
CA THR A 55 12.75 21.21 -7.67
C THR A 55 13.54 21.82 -8.83
N SER A 56 14.58 21.12 -9.30
CA SER A 56 15.36 21.49 -10.47
C SER A 56 14.50 21.52 -11.72
N ALA A 57 14.81 22.44 -12.64
CA ALA A 57 14.25 22.44 -13.99
C ALA A 57 14.56 21.14 -14.76
N LYS A 58 15.52 20.35 -14.29
CA LYS A 58 15.84 19.02 -14.79
C LYS A 58 15.30 17.97 -13.83
N ALA A 59 14.10 17.49 -14.12
CA ALA A 59 13.49 16.44 -13.32
C ALA A 59 14.34 15.15 -13.36
N PRO A 60 14.49 14.44 -12.23
CA PRO A 60 15.26 13.21 -12.18
C PRO A 60 14.54 12.07 -12.91
N PHE A 61 15.32 11.13 -13.42
CA PHE A 61 14.81 9.88 -13.99
C PHE A 61 14.77 8.79 -12.92
N VAL A 62 13.92 7.80 -13.13
CA VAL A 62 13.86 6.59 -12.31
C VAL A 62 13.89 5.35 -13.18
N PHE A 63 14.82 4.44 -12.89
CA PHE A 63 14.89 3.13 -13.53
C PHE A 63 14.12 2.09 -12.72
N THR A 64 13.17 1.42 -13.35
CA THR A 64 12.32 0.41 -12.70
C THR A 64 12.07 -0.80 -13.61
N GLY A 65 11.24 -1.74 -13.13
CA GLY A 65 10.90 -2.97 -13.84
C GLY A 65 10.01 -2.74 -15.07
N LYS A 66 9.12 -3.71 -15.30
CA LYS A 66 8.10 -3.65 -16.35
C LYS A 66 7.14 -2.47 -16.08
N SER A 67 6.46 -1.97 -17.11
CA SER A 67 5.39 -0.98 -16.93
C SER A 67 4.17 -1.59 -16.24
N GLY A 68 3.56 -0.82 -15.34
CA GLY A 68 2.39 -1.21 -14.55
C GLY A 68 1.06 -0.85 -15.21
N THR A 69 -0.02 -0.91 -14.43
CA THR A 69 -1.34 -0.42 -14.84
C THR A 69 -1.37 1.11 -14.91
N ASN A 70 -2.46 1.69 -15.43
CA ASN A 70 -2.68 3.14 -15.39
C ASN A 70 -2.61 3.69 -13.97
N PHE A 71 -3.13 2.93 -13.00
CA PHE A 71 -3.06 3.27 -11.58
C PHE A 71 -1.61 3.38 -11.08
N VAL A 72 -0.75 2.42 -11.42
CA VAL A 72 0.68 2.45 -11.04
C VAL A 72 1.42 3.61 -11.73
N ARG A 73 1.03 3.96 -12.96
CA ARG A 73 1.57 5.15 -13.64
C ARG A 73 1.18 6.46 -12.94
N ALA A 74 -0.09 6.59 -12.53
CA ALA A 74 -0.53 7.74 -11.75
C ALA A 74 0.20 7.85 -10.40
N LEU A 75 0.53 6.71 -9.76
CA LEU A 75 1.35 6.72 -8.54
C LEU A 75 2.77 7.24 -8.79
N TRP A 76 3.39 6.88 -9.92
CA TRP A 76 4.70 7.43 -10.30
C TRP A 76 4.67 8.95 -10.50
N GLU A 77 3.66 9.44 -11.20
CA GLU A 77 3.45 10.88 -11.40
C GLU A 77 3.29 11.59 -10.07
N ARG A 78 2.54 10.99 -9.14
CA ARG A 78 2.37 11.53 -7.79
C ARG A 78 3.66 11.54 -6.97
N LEU A 79 4.58 10.61 -7.23
CA LEU A 79 5.93 10.62 -6.65
C LEU A 79 6.88 11.65 -7.30
N GLY A 80 6.40 12.41 -8.30
CA GLY A 80 7.16 13.44 -9.00
C GLY A 80 7.85 12.96 -10.28
N PHE A 81 7.52 11.76 -10.77
CA PHE A 81 8.11 11.19 -11.99
C PHE A 81 7.07 11.12 -13.11
N GLU A 82 7.12 12.07 -14.04
CA GLU A 82 6.35 12.00 -15.29
C GLU A 82 6.67 10.72 -16.08
N GLU A 83 5.74 10.23 -16.90
CA GLU A 83 5.88 8.97 -17.65
C GLU A 83 7.20 8.88 -18.44
N LYS A 84 7.63 9.97 -19.09
CA LYS A 84 8.89 10.04 -19.85
C LYS A 84 10.15 9.90 -18.98
N HIS A 85 10.05 10.15 -17.67
CA HIS A 85 11.14 10.04 -16.71
C HIS A 85 11.17 8.66 -16.01
N VAL A 86 10.17 7.80 -16.25
CA VAL A 86 10.12 6.42 -15.73
C VAL A 86 10.69 5.46 -16.78
N LEU A 87 11.94 5.05 -16.57
CA LEU A 87 12.66 4.16 -17.47
C LEU A 87 12.37 2.69 -17.13
N HIS A 88 11.61 2.02 -17.99
CA HIS A 88 11.28 0.60 -17.84
C HIS A 88 12.34 -0.33 -18.48
N ARG A 89 12.35 -1.61 -18.08
CA ARG A 89 13.30 -2.66 -18.53
C ARG A 89 13.47 -2.80 -20.07
N GLY A 90 12.56 -2.26 -20.89
CA GLY A 90 12.68 -2.22 -22.34
C GLY A 90 13.64 -1.17 -22.90
N ASN A 91 14.15 -0.26 -22.06
CA ASN A 91 15.06 0.80 -22.48
C ASN A 91 16.50 0.28 -22.60
N PRO A 92 17.17 0.47 -23.75
CA PRO A 92 18.32 -0.34 -24.19
C PRO A 92 19.67 -0.02 -23.53
N THR A 93 19.71 0.45 -22.27
CA THR A 93 20.87 1.02 -21.52
C THR A 93 20.81 2.55 -21.49
N ALA A 94 21.05 3.13 -20.32
CA ALA A 94 21.13 4.58 -20.12
C ALA A 94 22.45 4.94 -19.44
N ILE A 95 23.03 6.09 -19.80
CA ILE A 95 24.18 6.68 -19.11
C ILE A 95 23.64 7.77 -18.18
N ALA A 96 24.11 7.80 -16.94
CA ALA A 96 23.77 8.82 -15.97
C ALA A 96 25.03 9.54 -15.47
N ARG A 97 24.96 10.87 -15.25
CA ARG A 97 26.04 11.59 -14.54
C ARG A 97 26.05 11.22 -13.06
N HIS A 98 24.87 11.14 -12.45
CA HIS A 98 24.69 10.71 -11.07
C HIS A 98 23.71 9.55 -11.00
N LEU A 99 24.18 8.43 -10.47
CA LEU A 99 23.37 7.25 -10.20
C LEU A 99 23.06 7.19 -8.70
N ILE A 100 21.78 7.27 -8.36
CA ILE A 100 21.29 7.13 -6.99
C ILE A 100 20.86 5.69 -6.78
N PHE A 101 21.56 5.02 -5.85
CA PHE A 101 21.29 3.65 -5.48
C PHE A 101 20.97 3.57 -3.99
N SER A 102 19.68 3.45 -3.67
CA SER A 102 19.22 3.20 -2.31
C SER A 102 19.58 1.78 -1.87
N CYS A 103 19.75 1.58 -0.56
CA CYS A 103 19.89 0.23 -0.01
C CYS A 103 18.63 -0.61 -0.32
N ARG A 104 18.74 -1.94 -0.18
CA ARG A 104 17.54 -2.79 -0.24
C ARG A 104 16.57 -2.37 0.87
N ALA A 105 15.48 -1.71 0.47
CA ALA A 105 14.45 -1.30 1.39
C ALA A 105 13.72 -2.52 1.96
N VAL A 106 13.42 -2.47 3.25
CA VAL A 106 12.52 -3.43 3.91
C VAL A 106 11.07 -3.19 3.44
N LEU A 107 10.22 -4.22 3.51
CA LEU A 107 8.84 -4.15 3.04
C LEU A 107 7.95 -3.22 3.89
N VAL A 108 8.24 -3.13 5.17
CA VAL A 108 7.52 -2.30 6.13
C VAL A 108 8.53 -1.60 7.04
N HIS A 109 8.41 -0.28 7.17
CA HIS A 109 9.26 0.51 8.06
C HIS A 109 8.59 1.84 8.40
N PRO A 110 8.44 2.22 9.69
CA PRO A 110 7.61 3.37 10.04
C PRO A 110 8.00 4.67 9.35
N PHE A 111 9.29 4.99 9.27
CA PHE A 111 9.75 6.18 8.55
C PHE A 111 9.50 6.11 7.02
N LEU A 112 9.63 4.93 6.41
CA LEU A 112 9.49 4.80 4.95
C LEU A 112 8.01 4.76 4.55
N SER A 113 7.17 4.06 5.31
CA SER A 113 5.73 4.00 5.11
C SER A 113 5.10 5.39 5.26
N LEU A 114 5.38 6.11 6.35
CA LEU A 114 4.88 7.47 6.55
C LEU A 114 5.45 8.47 5.52
N GLY A 115 6.74 8.36 5.21
CA GLY A 115 7.36 9.19 4.19
C GLY A 115 6.81 8.94 2.78
N ALA A 116 6.35 7.71 2.48
CA ALA A 116 5.63 7.40 1.25
C ALA A 116 4.24 8.06 1.23
N LEU A 117 3.47 7.97 2.32
CA LEU A 117 2.17 8.65 2.44
C LEU A 117 2.31 10.16 2.27
N GLN A 118 3.31 10.77 2.90
CA GLN A 118 3.59 12.20 2.77
C GLN A 118 3.87 12.60 1.32
N ARG A 119 4.63 11.79 0.57
CA ARG A 119 4.89 12.05 -0.87
C ARG A 119 3.64 11.91 -1.72
N PHE A 120 2.72 11.03 -1.33
CA PHE A 120 1.41 10.97 -1.94
C PHE A 120 0.49 12.15 -1.54
N GLY A 121 0.92 13.02 -0.63
CA GLY A 121 0.12 14.13 -0.11
C GLY A 121 -0.99 13.67 0.82
N ILE A 122 -0.83 12.52 1.46
CA ILE A 122 -1.84 11.90 2.31
C ILE A 122 -1.58 12.31 3.76
N ASP A 123 -2.53 13.02 4.35
CA ASP A 123 -2.54 13.29 5.79
C ASP A 123 -3.16 12.12 6.55
N HIS A 124 -2.30 11.19 6.97
CA HIS A 124 -2.68 10.01 7.76
C HIS A 124 -3.24 10.36 9.15
N TYR A 125 -2.93 11.55 9.67
CA TYR A 125 -3.29 11.99 11.02
C TYR A 125 -4.59 12.78 11.05
N GLN A 126 -5.20 13.05 9.90
CA GLN A 126 -6.43 13.82 9.81
C GLN A 126 -7.47 13.26 10.81
N PRO A 127 -7.96 14.03 11.78
CA PRO A 127 -9.07 13.59 12.61
C PRO A 127 -10.36 13.65 11.78
N SER A 128 -11.24 12.66 11.94
CA SER A 128 -12.56 12.74 11.32
C SER A 128 -13.56 11.95 12.17
N SER A 129 -14.48 12.69 12.79
CA SER A 129 -15.65 12.15 13.48
C SER A 129 -16.74 11.67 12.52
N THR A 130 -16.55 11.82 11.20
CA THR A 130 -17.55 11.45 10.19
C THR A 130 -17.21 10.13 9.50
N ARG A 131 -16.14 9.44 9.92
CA ARG A 131 -15.78 8.13 9.37
C ARG A 131 -16.84 7.10 9.75
N ASN A 132 -17.58 6.67 8.75
CA ASN A 132 -18.68 5.73 8.90
C ASN A 132 -18.73 4.66 7.81
N LYS A 133 -17.75 4.64 6.89
CA LYS A 133 -17.71 3.66 5.80
C LYS A 133 -16.95 2.41 6.23
N ILE A 134 -17.59 1.27 6.04
CA ILE A 134 -16.99 -0.07 6.17
C ILE A 134 -16.77 -0.53 4.74
N VAL A 135 -15.51 -0.54 4.29
CA VAL A 135 -15.17 -0.84 2.91
C VAL A 135 -14.84 -2.32 2.78
N TYR A 136 -15.55 -3.03 1.91
CA TYR A 136 -15.29 -4.43 1.62
C TYR A 136 -14.48 -4.61 0.33
N MET A 137 -13.37 -5.35 0.43
CA MET A 137 -12.38 -5.57 -0.62
C MET A 137 -12.59 -6.92 -1.30
N SER A 138 -13.57 -7.03 -2.21
CA SER A 138 -13.90 -8.30 -2.86
C SER A 138 -12.75 -8.84 -3.73
N ARG A 139 -12.58 -10.16 -3.69
CA ARG A 139 -11.80 -10.93 -4.70
C ARG A 139 -12.68 -11.81 -5.58
N SER A 140 -14.00 -11.82 -5.33
CA SER A 140 -14.98 -12.63 -6.05
C SER A 140 -15.61 -11.90 -7.25
N ASN A 141 -15.43 -10.57 -7.35
CA ASN A 141 -15.93 -9.72 -8.44
C ASN A 141 -15.20 -9.87 -9.81
N GLY A 142 -14.28 -10.82 -9.94
CA GLY A 142 -13.55 -11.09 -11.20
C GLY A 142 -12.40 -10.14 -11.52
N ARG A 143 -12.12 -9.13 -10.68
CA ARG A 143 -11.05 -8.14 -10.93
C ARG A 143 -9.67 -8.55 -10.41
N ALA A 144 -9.59 -9.63 -9.63
CA ALA A 144 -8.31 -10.12 -9.10
C ALA A 144 -7.43 -10.73 -10.20
N SER A 145 -6.25 -10.14 -10.45
CA SER A 145 -5.32 -10.61 -11.51
C SER A 145 -4.69 -11.99 -11.20
N ASN A 146 -4.60 -12.35 -9.92
CA ASN A 146 -4.11 -13.65 -9.47
C ASN A 146 -5.26 -14.43 -8.84
N GLY A 147 -5.38 -15.72 -9.18
CA GLY A 147 -6.43 -16.59 -8.64
C GLY A 147 -6.33 -16.84 -7.13
N GLY A 148 -7.41 -17.40 -6.57
CA GLY A 148 -7.49 -17.84 -5.18
C GLY A 148 -7.80 -16.75 -4.15
N ARG A 149 -8.06 -17.18 -2.91
CA ARG A 149 -8.47 -16.35 -1.76
C ARG A 149 -9.82 -15.67 -1.96
N LYS A 150 -10.70 -16.30 -2.74
CA LYS A 150 -12.09 -15.88 -2.85
C LYS A 150 -12.82 -16.24 -1.57
N VAL A 151 -13.77 -15.41 -1.18
CA VAL A 151 -14.76 -15.74 -0.16
C VAL A 151 -15.95 -16.37 -0.89
N LEU A 152 -16.19 -17.66 -0.65
CA LEU A 152 -17.20 -18.43 -1.38
C LEU A 152 -18.63 -18.10 -0.94
N ASN A 153 -18.81 -17.67 0.32
CA ASN A 153 -20.07 -17.17 0.88
C ASN A 153 -20.08 -15.63 1.00
N GLU A 154 -19.52 -14.92 0.01
CA GLU A 154 -19.38 -13.45 0.05
C GLU A 154 -20.72 -12.72 0.19
N GLU A 155 -21.78 -13.21 -0.46
CA GLU A 155 -23.12 -12.63 -0.35
C GLU A 155 -23.65 -12.68 1.09
N GLU A 156 -23.62 -13.86 1.71
CA GLU A 156 -24.02 -14.08 3.11
C GLU A 156 -23.21 -13.19 4.08
N LEU A 157 -21.91 -13.07 3.83
CA LEU A 157 -21.03 -12.22 4.63
C LEU A 157 -21.42 -10.75 4.53
N LEU A 158 -21.66 -10.23 3.33
CA LEU A 158 -22.07 -8.84 3.11
C LEU A 158 -23.44 -8.56 3.74
N GLU A 159 -24.39 -9.49 3.62
CA GLU A 159 -25.71 -9.40 4.27
C GLU A 159 -25.59 -9.34 5.79
N GLY A 160 -24.72 -10.17 6.38
CA GLY A 160 -24.47 -10.19 7.82
C GLY A 160 -23.83 -8.90 8.35
N ILE A 161 -22.82 -8.38 7.65
CA ILE A 161 -22.23 -7.07 7.97
C ILE A 161 -23.29 -5.98 7.87
N GLN A 162 -24.07 -5.94 6.78
CA GLN A 162 -25.10 -4.93 6.58
C GLN A 162 -26.18 -4.98 7.67
N SER A 163 -26.56 -6.19 8.10
CA SER A 163 -27.52 -6.41 9.20
C SER A 163 -26.99 -5.85 10.51
N LEU A 164 -25.72 -6.13 10.87
CA LEU A 164 -25.08 -5.55 12.05
C LEU A 164 -25.08 -4.02 12.03
N LEU A 165 -24.70 -3.40 10.89
CA LEU A 165 -24.66 -1.93 10.79
C LEU A 165 -26.06 -1.31 10.94
N ASN A 166 -27.09 -1.96 10.37
CA ASN A 166 -28.49 -1.55 10.53
C ASN A 166 -28.98 -1.67 11.98
N GLU A 167 -28.54 -2.68 12.72
CA GLU A 167 -28.87 -2.87 14.13
C GLU A 167 -28.23 -1.81 15.03
N ARG A 168 -26.97 -1.47 14.75
CA ARG A 168 -26.21 -0.45 15.50
C ARG A 168 -26.82 0.95 15.37
N LYS A 169 -27.42 1.28 14.22
CA LYS A 169 -28.08 2.58 13.94
C LYS A 169 -27.19 3.79 14.19
N LEU A 170 -25.89 3.66 13.92
CA LEU A 170 -24.92 4.75 14.08
C LEU A 170 -24.63 5.51 12.77
N GLY A 171 -25.41 5.24 11.72
CA GLY A 171 -25.22 5.86 10.39
C GLY A 171 -24.02 5.29 9.63
N GLU A 172 -23.58 4.08 9.97
CA GLU A 172 -22.53 3.33 9.29
C GLU A 172 -23.04 2.76 7.95
N GLU A 173 -22.17 2.69 6.94
CA GLU A 173 -22.51 2.20 5.60
C GLU A 173 -21.47 1.18 5.11
N LEU A 174 -21.96 0.03 4.63
CA LEU A 174 -21.15 -0.96 3.93
C LEU A 174 -20.97 -0.53 2.47
N VAL A 175 -19.71 -0.42 2.03
CA VAL A 175 -19.35 -0.02 0.67
C VAL A 175 -18.52 -1.13 0.04
N LEU A 176 -18.97 -1.66 -1.10
CA LEU A 176 -18.13 -2.52 -1.93
C LEU A 176 -17.12 -1.67 -2.68
N PHE A 177 -15.82 -1.94 -2.51
CA PHE A 177 -14.78 -1.14 -3.15
C PHE A 177 -14.79 -1.31 -4.67
N ASP A 178 -14.77 -0.17 -5.37
CA ASP A 178 -14.59 -0.07 -6.80
C ASP A 178 -13.57 1.05 -7.09
N GLU A 179 -12.40 0.70 -7.63
CA GLU A 179 -11.36 1.67 -8.01
C GLU A 179 -11.84 2.60 -9.14
N ASP A 180 -12.68 2.09 -10.06
CA ASP A 180 -13.17 2.85 -11.21
C ASP A 180 -14.24 3.90 -10.83
N ALA A 181 -14.73 3.86 -9.58
CA ALA A 181 -15.63 4.88 -9.04
C ALA A 181 -14.91 6.21 -8.73
N PHE A 182 -13.57 6.24 -8.80
CA PHE A 182 -12.77 7.43 -8.51
C PHE A 182 -12.15 7.98 -9.80
N PRO A 183 -12.33 9.28 -10.11
CA PRO A 183 -11.78 9.88 -11.32
C PRO A 183 -10.26 10.00 -11.31
N ASP A 184 -9.64 10.10 -10.12
CA ASP A 184 -8.22 10.33 -9.94
C ASP A 184 -7.73 9.86 -8.55
N LEU A 185 -6.42 9.91 -8.34
CA LEU A 185 -5.82 9.53 -7.06
C LEU A 185 -6.18 10.48 -5.91
N ASP A 186 -6.33 11.78 -6.18
CA ASP A 186 -6.61 12.77 -5.14
C ASP A 186 -8.01 12.54 -4.53
N SER A 187 -9.01 12.25 -5.37
CA SER A 187 -10.36 11.87 -4.95
C SER A 187 -10.38 10.55 -4.19
N LEU A 188 -9.64 9.54 -4.65
CA LEU A 188 -9.50 8.26 -3.95
C LEU A 188 -8.89 8.44 -2.56
N PHE A 189 -7.73 9.10 -2.46
CA PHE A 189 -7.02 9.31 -1.19
C PHE A 189 -7.84 10.14 -0.21
N SER A 190 -8.43 11.24 -0.68
CA SER A 190 -9.26 12.12 0.14
C SER A 190 -10.49 11.37 0.66
N TRP A 191 -11.13 10.56 -0.19
CA TRP A 191 -12.30 9.79 0.22
C TRP A 191 -11.95 8.75 1.27
N PHE A 192 -10.84 8.01 1.10
CA PHE A 192 -10.40 7.03 2.11
C PHE A 192 -10.09 7.71 3.45
N GLY A 193 -9.28 8.76 3.44
CA GLY A 193 -8.89 9.48 4.66
C GLY A 193 -10.07 10.08 5.43
N ALA A 194 -11.05 10.64 4.70
CA ALA A 194 -12.18 11.33 5.31
C ALA A 194 -13.30 10.40 5.80
N ASN A 195 -13.53 9.26 5.13
CA ASN A 195 -14.78 8.50 5.29
C ASN A 195 -14.60 7.09 5.87
N VAL A 196 -13.43 6.47 5.72
CA VAL A 196 -13.26 5.03 6.02
C VAL A 196 -13.00 4.81 7.50
N ALA A 197 -13.90 4.05 8.14
CA ALA A 197 -13.79 3.60 9.52
C ALA A 197 -13.19 2.18 9.62
N ALA A 198 -13.53 1.32 8.66
CA ALA A 198 -13.00 -0.03 8.59
C ALA A 198 -12.82 -0.51 7.14
N ILE A 199 -11.90 -1.45 6.96
CA ILE A 199 -11.65 -2.14 5.71
C ILE A 199 -11.65 -3.64 6.01
N VAL A 200 -12.44 -4.39 5.25
CA VAL A 200 -12.66 -5.82 5.46
C VAL A 200 -12.42 -6.57 4.16
N GLY A 201 -11.71 -7.70 4.20
CA GLY A 201 -11.64 -8.57 3.03
C GLY A 201 -10.46 -9.53 3.03
N PRO A 202 -10.37 -10.40 2.01
CA PRO A 202 -9.28 -11.34 1.85
C PRO A 202 -7.93 -10.66 1.54
N HIS A 203 -6.85 -11.28 2.02
CA HIS A 203 -5.48 -10.85 1.73
C HIS A 203 -5.25 -10.66 0.23
N GLY A 204 -4.72 -9.50 -0.14
CA GLY A 204 -4.23 -9.22 -1.49
C GLY A 204 -4.19 -7.74 -1.82
N GLY A 205 -3.88 -7.43 -3.08
CA GLY A 205 -3.65 -6.05 -3.54
C GLY A 205 -4.77 -5.06 -3.24
N ALA A 206 -6.05 -5.45 -3.31
CA ALA A 206 -7.15 -4.54 -2.96
C ALA A 206 -7.07 -4.07 -1.50
N LEU A 207 -6.69 -4.97 -0.58
CA LEU A 207 -6.60 -4.65 0.84
C LEU A 207 -5.46 -3.66 1.15
N LEU A 208 -4.44 -3.51 0.28
CA LEU A 208 -3.36 -2.50 0.42
C LEU A 208 -3.86 -1.04 0.37
N HIS A 209 -5.10 -0.80 -0.10
CA HIS A 209 -5.73 0.52 -0.02
C HIS A 209 -5.92 0.99 1.44
N HIS A 210 -5.75 0.12 2.43
CA HIS A 210 -5.72 0.51 3.83
C HIS A 210 -4.69 1.59 4.17
N ARG A 211 -3.61 1.70 3.38
CA ARG A 211 -2.59 2.75 3.53
C ARG A 211 -3.16 4.16 3.36
N TRP A 212 -4.29 4.30 2.66
CA TRP A 212 -4.96 5.58 2.43
C TRP A 212 -5.96 5.92 3.53
N ALA A 213 -6.36 4.93 4.35
CA ALA A 213 -7.23 5.16 5.49
C ALA A 213 -6.42 5.74 6.64
N ALA A 214 -7.03 6.67 7.37
CA ALA A 214 -6.36 7.34 8.47
C ALA A 214 -6.01 6.40 9.64
N LYS A 215 -5.18 6.93 10.54
CA LYS A 215 -4.91 6.35 11.86
C LYS A 215 -6.21 5.92 12.55
N GLY A 216 -6.15 4.78 13.24
CA GLY A 216 -7.27 4.25 14.02
C GLY A 216 -8.33 3.50 13.20
N ALA A 217 -8.27 3.51 11.86
CA ALA A 217 -9.13 2.66 11.04
C ALA A 217 -8.94 1.17 11.39
N LEU A 218 -10.02 0.39 11.33
CA LEU A 218 -10.00 -1.05 11.60
C LEU A 218 -9.78 -1.85 10.31
N ILE A 219 -8.78 -2.72 10.30
CA ILE A 219 -8.50 -3.64 9.20
C ILE A 219 -8.86 -5.06 9.65
N ILE A 220 -9.78 -5.72 8.93
CA ILE A 220 -10.10 -7.13 9.13
C ILE A 220 -9.67 -7.90 7.89
N GLU A 221 -8.64 -8.71 8.04
CA GLU A 221 -8.05 -9.49 6.96
C GLU A 221 -8.48 -10.95 7.00
N PHE A 222 -8.84 -11.53 5.86
CA PHE A 222 -9.08 -12.97 5.74
C PHE A 222 -7.91 -13.67 5.06
N MET A 223 -7.46 -14.77 5.65
CA MET A 223 -6.26 -15.47 5.20
C MET A 223 -6.44 -16.99 5.30
N PRO A 224 -6.18 -17.76 4.24
CA PRO A 224 -6.28 -19.22 4.33
C PRO A 224 -5.03 -19.78 5.01
N THR A 225 -5.13 -20.89 5.75
CA THR A 225 -3.97 -21.55 6.41
C THR A 225 -2.87 -21.98 5.42
N THR A 226 -3.19 -22.15 4.15
CA THR A 226 -2.26 -22.49 3.06
C THR A 226 -1.48 -21.30 2.50
N PHE A 227 -1.72 -20.09 3.00
CA PHE A 227 -0.99 -18.88 2.61
C PHE A 227 -0.84 -17.96 3.82
N THR A 228 0.38 -17.54 4.13
CA THR A 228 0.63 -16.59 5.21
C THR A 228 1.45 -15.41 4.72
N SER A 229 1.04 -14.21 5.11
CA SER A 229 1.79 -12.98 4.88
C SER A 229 1.52 -12.01 6.01
N LEU A 230 2.57 -11.43 6.59
CA LEU A 230 2.44 -10.48 7.69
C LEU A 230 2.43 -9.02 7.22
N ALA A 231 2.56 -8.77 5.91
CA ALA A 231 2.81 -7.43 5.39
C ALA A 231 1.70 -6.42 5.72
N ILE A 232 0.43 -6.83 5.68
CA ILE A 232 -0.70 -5.93 5.98
C ILE A 232 -0.79 -5.69 7.49
N TYR A 233 -0.60 -6.71 8.32
CA TYR A 233 -0.50 -6.56 9.77
C TYR A 233 0.62 -5.58 10.17
N GLU A 234 1.83 -5.80 9.64
CA GLU A 234 2.99 -4.98 9.94
C GLU A 234 2.76 -3.53 9.51
N GLU A 235 2.24 -3.31 8.30
CA GLU A 235 1.95 -1.97 7.78
C GLU A 235 0.83 -1.28 8.58
N ALA A 236 -0.27 -1.98 8.88
CA ALA A 236 -1.36 -1.44 9.70
C ALA A 236 -0.86 -1.05 11.11
N SER A 237 0.01 -1.88 11.71
CA SER A 237 0.63 -1.61 13.01
C SER A 237 1.55 -0.39 12.98
N VAL A 238 2.30 -0.22 11.87
CA VAL A 238 3.10 0.97 11.58
C VAL A 238 2.22 2.20 11.39
N LEU A 239 1.05 2.07 10.78
CA LEU A 239 0.13 3.17 10.57
C LEU A 239 -0.81 3.41 11.76
N SER A 240 -0.56 2.79 12.92
CA SER A 240 -1.44 2.93 14.10
C SER A 240 -2.92 2.68 13.78
N GLN A 241 -3.17 1.70 12.92
CA GLN A 241 -4.50 1.17 12.61
C GLN A 241 -4.81 0.00 13.55
N GLN A 242 -6.09 -0.26 13.78
CA GLN A 242 -6.50 -1.49 14.45
C GLN A 242 -6.47 -2.63 13.43
N TYR A 243 -6.01 -3.81 13.84
CA TYR A 243 -5.91 -4.94 12.93
C TYR A 243 -6.44 -6.21 13.61
N ALA A 244 -7.22 -6.97 12.85
CA ALA A 244 -7.64 -8.32 13.17
C ALA A 244 -7.47 -9.21 11.92
N VAL A 245 -7.21 -10.49 12.15
CA VAL A 245 -7.09 -11.48 11.09
C VAL A 245 -7.95 -12.69 11.41
N LEU A 246 -8.68 -13.17 10.41
CA LEU A 246 -9.34 -14.46 10.42
C LEU A 246 -8.53 -15.41 9.57
N VAL A 247 -7.84 -16.34 10.24
CA VAL A 247 -7.09 -17.42 9.60
C VAL A 247 -7.99 -18.64 9.55
N VAL A 248 -8.36 -19.08 8.35
CA VAL A 248 -9.32 -20.18 8.14
C VAL A 248 -8.75 -21.25 7.24
N ASP A 249 -9.22 -22.49 7.39
CA ASP A 249 -8.86 -23.53 6.43
C ASP A 249 -9.49 -23.26 5.06
N PRO A 250 -8.77 -23.55 3.96
CA PRO A 250 -9.34 -23.41 2.64
C PRO A 250 -10.49 -24.40 2.43
N SER A 251 -11.46 -24.02 1.60
CA SER A 251 -12.65 -24.84 1.31
C SER A 251 -12.35 -26.17 0.61
N VAL A 252 -11.15 -26.29 0.01
CA VAL A 252 -10.63 -27.51 -0.61
C VAL A 252 -9.18 -27.73 -0.20
N GLU A 253 -8.77 -28.98 -0.04
CA GLU A 253 -7.39 -29.34 0.33
C GLU A 253 -6.38 -28.78 -0.69
N GLY A 254 -5.36 -28.08 -0.19
CA GLY A 254 -4.36 -27.40 -1.03
C GLY A 254 -4.88 -26.16 -1.77
N GLY A 255 -6.16 -25.82 -1.65
CA GLY A 255 -6.76 -24.61 -2.19
C GLY A 255 -6.42 -23.36 -1.38
N LYS A 256 -6.97 -22.22 -1.82
CA LYS A 256 -6.81 -20.92 -1.15
C LYS A 256 -8.14 -20.18 -0.95
N ASP A 257 -9.22 -20.66 -1.53
CA ASP A 257 -10.54 -20.07 -1.37
C ASP A 257 -11.13 -20.46 -0.02
N MET A 258 -11.98 -19.61 0.54
CA MET A 258 -12.37 -19.63 1.94
C MET A 258 -13.89 -19.54 2.06
N VAL A 259 -14.45 -20.18 3.10
CA VAL A 259 -15.75 -19.83 3.65
C VAL A 259 -15.48 -19.07 4.94
N ILE A 260 -16.08 -17.90 5.10
CA ILE A 260 -15.84 -17.03 6.25
C ILE A 260 -17.07 -17.08 7.16
N ASP A 261 -16.84 -17.33 8.44
CA ASP A 261 -17.91 -17.26 9.44
C ASP A 261 -18.33 -15.81 9.65
N VAL A 262 -19.62 -15.54 9.40
CA VAL A 262 -20.23 -14.22 9.53
C VAL A 262 -20.23 -13.75 10.98
N GLU A 263 -20.39 -14.66 11.94
CA GLU A 263 -20.39 -14.33 13.37
C GLU A 263 -19.03 -13.80 13.82
N ASP A 264 -17.93 -14.39 13.33
CA ASP A 264 -16.58 -13.92 13.65
C ASP A 264 -16.32 -12.49 13.14
N VAL A 265 -16.74 -12.19 11.91
CA VAL A 265 -16.57 -10.85 11.32
C VAL A 265 -17.42 -9.82 12.05
N THR A 266 -18.70 -10.13 12.30
CA THR A 266 -19.62 -9.23 12.98
C THR A 266 -19.23 -9.00 14.45
N ARG A 267 -18.69 -10.02 15.13
CA ARG A 267 -18.10 -9.90 16.46
C ARG A 267 -16.91 -8.93 16.45
N LEU A 268 -15.95 -9.10 15.54
CA LEU A 268 -14.78 -8.20 15.42
C LEU A 268 -15.20 -6.75 15.14
N LEU A 269 -16.17 -6.54 14.24
CA LEU A 269 -16.73 -5.21 14.00
C LEU A 269 -17.36 -4.62 15.26
N THR A 270 -18.15 -5.40 15.99
CA THR A 270 -18.76 -4.96 17.26
C THR A 270 -17.71 -4.59 18.32
N GLU A 271 -16.65 -5.38 18.41
CA GLU A 271 -15.59 -5.22 19.39
C GLU A 271 -14.67 -4.03 19.10
N HIS A 272 -14.47 -3.66 17.83
CA HIS A 272 -13.41 -2.70 17.46
C HIS A 272 -13.87 -1.47 16.69
N LEU A 273 -14.98 -1.53 15.93
CA LEU A 273 -15.39 -0.43 15.06
C LEU A 273 -15.63 0.87 15.86
N GLY A 274 -14.95 1.94 15.46
CA GLY A 274 -15.00 3.25 16.11
C GLY A 274 -14.19 3.38 17.41
N LYS A 275 -13.37 2.39 17.79
CA LYS A 275 -12.60 2.41 19.05
C LYS A 275 -11.11 2.76 18.89
N GLY A 276 -10.66 3.02 17.66
CA GLY A 276 -9.24 3.22 17.33
C GLY A 276 -8.68 4.63 17.50
N GLU A 277 -9.48 5.63 17.89
CA GLU A 277 -9.07 7.05 17.94
C GLU A 277 -7.94 7.34 18.95
N THR A 278 -7.73 6.46 19.92
CA THR A 278 -6.68 6.60 20.96
C THR A 278 -5.33 6.01 20.57
N ALA A 279 -5.16 5.52 19.33
CA ALA A 279 -3.91 4.90 18.91
C ALA A 279 -2.73 5.88 19.07
N GLU A 280 -1.61 5.39 19.61
CA GLU A 280 -0.39 6.20 19.77
C GLU A 280 0.15 6.65 18.40
N ASP A 281 0.86 7.79 18.36
CA ASP A 281 1.58 8.19 17.15
C ASP A 281 2.61 7.11 16.76
N PRO A 282 2.61 6.64 15.49
CA PRO A 282 3.58 5.66 15.01
C PRO A 282 5.04 5.97 15.32
N LEU A 283 5.47 7.21 15.08
CA LEU A 283 6.86 7.59 15.26
C LEU A 283 7.21 7.63 16.74
N ARG A 284 6.27 8.01 17.61
CA ARG A 284 6.44 7.92 19.07
C ARG A 284 6.56 6.46 19.54
N LYS A 285 5.71 5.57 19.02
CA LYS A 285 5.70 4.12 19.33
C LYS A 285 7.01 3.43 18.94
N TYR A 286 7.55 3.73 17.74
CA TYR A 286 8.72 3.03 17.20
C TYR A 286 10.05 3.76 17.38
N TYR A 287 10.04 5.08 17.57
CA TYR A 287 11.22 5.91 17.83
C TYR A 287 11.07 6.73 19.13
N PRO A 288 10.77 6.10 20.29
CA PRO A 288 10.57 6.84 21.53
C PRO A 288 11.79 7.67 21.95
N TRP A 289 13.00 7.28 21.51
CA TRP A 289 14.24 8.01 21.79
C TRP A 289 14.45 9.27 20.93
N LYS A 290 13.65 9.49 19.89
CA LYS A 290 13.71 10.68 19.01
C LYS A 290 12.45 11.54 19.04
N ALA A 291 11.45 11.23 19.88
CA ALA A 291 10.18 11.95 19.94
C ALA A 291 10.38 13.48 20.05
N LYS A 292 11.32 13.92 20.90
CA LYS A 292 11.71 15.32 21.06
C LYS A 292 12.34 15.95 19.81
N GLU A 293 13.25 15.24 19.12
CA GLU A 293 13.92 15.74 17.90
C GLU A 293 12.95 15.82 16.71
N LEU A 294 11.94 14.96 16.70
CA LEU A 294 10.89 14.91 15.68
C LEU A 294 9.73 15.87 15.97
N GLY A 295 9.79 16.66 17.05
CA GLY A 295 8.72 17.60 17.44
C GLY A 295 7.46 16.94 18.00
N LEU A 296 7.49 15.64 18.29
CA LEU A 296 6.36 14.84 18.78
C LEU A 296 6.11 15.00 20.29
N ASP A 297 7.01 15.70 21.00
CA ASP A 297 6.86 16.12 22.40
C ASP A 297 6.51 17.61 22.50
N SER A 298 5.61 18.11 21.65
CA SER A 298 4.93 19.39 21.91
C SER A 298 3.69 19.11 22.76
N SER A 299 3.89 19.15 24.08
CA SER A 299 2.79 19.33 25.04
C SER A 299 2.83 20.79 25.48
N ASP A 300 1.83 21.55 25.03
CA ASP A 300 1.15 22.57 25.83
C ASP A 300 -0.36 22.35 25.63
#